data_AF-A0A920BZY9-F1
#
_entry.id   AF-A0A920BZY9-F1
#
_cell.length_a   1.000
_cell.length_b   1.000
_cell.length_c   1.000
_cell.angle_alpha   90.00
_cell.angle_beta   90.00
_cell.angle_gamma   90.00
#
_symmetry.space_group_name_H-M   'P 1'
#
loop_
_entity.id
_entity.type
_entity.pdbx_description
1 polymer ?
#
loop_
_entity_poly.entity_id
_entity_poly.type
_entity_poly.pdbx_seq_one_letter_code
_entity_poly.pdbx_strand_id
1 'polypeptide(L)'
;MAIAAGNVHMATNTGNAHTIGLRTDGTVAAVGWNKHDQCSVSDWLDIEAVAAGWRRTLGLKSDGTVAAVGLNEHGQCDVSDWHGIQLPSH
;
A
#
# COMPACT_ATOMS: atom_id res chain seq x y z
N MET A 1 7.96 9.65 -10.26
CA MET A 1 7.77 8.20 -10.38
C MET A 1 8.33 7.57 -9.11
N ALA A 2 7.47 7.09 -8.23
CA ALA A 2 7.87 6.51 -6.94
C ALA A 2 7.65 4.99 -6.99
N ILE A 3 8.67 4.22 -6.65
CA ILE A 3 8.55 2.79 -6.40
C ILE A 3 8.67 2.61 -4.89
N ALA A 4 7.67 2.00 -4.26
CA ALA A 4 7.81 1.54 -2.87
C ALA A 4 7.93 0.02 -2.88
N ALA A 5 9.07 -0.50 -2.42
CA ALA A 5 9.23 -1.92 -2.18
C ALA A 5 8.70 -2.24 -0.77
N GLY A 6 7.86 -3.28 -0.65
CA GLY A 6 7.46 -3.82 0.64
C GLY A 6 8.61 -4.62 1.23
N ASN A 7 9.35 -4.06 2.17
CA ASN A 7 10.42 -4.78 2.84
C ASN A 7 9.85 -5.90 3.72
N VAL A 8 10.49 -7.07 3.64
CA VAL A 8 10.18 -8.27 4.43
C VAL A 8 10.49 -7.98 5.90
N HIS A 9 9.50 -8.17 6.78
CA HIS A 9 9.73 -8.14 8.23
C HIS A 9 10.61 -9.33 8.63
N MET A 10 11.61 -9.12 9.50
CA MET A 10 12.48 -10.18 10.06
C MET A 10 11.75 -11.07 11.08
N ALA A 11 10.63 -11.67 10.70
CA ALA A 11 10.06 -12.80 11.41
C ALA A 11 10.17 -14.01 10.47
N THR A 12 11.17 -14.86 10.72
CA THR A 12 11.47 -16.11 9.99
C THR A 12 11.18 -16.03 8.49
N ASN A 13 12.18 -15.66 7.70
CA ASN A 13 12.11 -15.49 6.24
C ASN A 13 11.29 -16.61 5.55
N THR A 14 9.98 -16.40 5.39
CA THR A 14 9.12 -17.34 4.65
C THR A 14 9.29 -17.15 3.13
N GLY A 15 10.23 -16.31 2.68
CA GLY A 15 10.42 -15.94 1.28
C GLY A 15 9.27 -15.13 0.67
N ASN A 16 8.32 -14.66 1.48
CA ASN A 16 7.08 -14.06 1.01
C ASN A 16 7.17 -12.53 1.05
N ALA A 17 7.31 -11.93 -0.13
CA ALA A 17 7.37 -10.48 -0.33
C ALA A 17 6.37 -10.03 -1.41
N HIS A 18 5.97 -8.77 -1.38
CA HIS A 18 5.25 -8.12 -2.47
C HIS A 18 5.82 -6.73 -2.74
N THR A 19 5.65 -6.26 -3.96
CA THR A 19 6.15 -4.97 -4.45
C THR A 19 4.98 -4.17 -4.98
N ILE A 20 5.01 -2.86 -4.75
CA ILE A 20 4.02 -1.91 -5.26
C ILE A 20 4.70 -0.83 -6.12
N GLY A 21 4.10 -0.51 -7.26
CA GLY A 21 4.53 0.55 -8.17
C GLY A 21 3.43 1.57 -8.36
N LEU A 22 3.75 2.84 -8.15
CA LEU A 22 2.88 3.97 -8.47
C LEU A 22 3.18 4.47 -9.88
N ARG A 23 2.16 4.51 -10.73
CA ARG A 23 2.24 5.04 -12.09
C ARG A 23 2.01 6.55 -12.08
N THR A 24 2.47 7.22 -13.14
CA THR A 24 2.33 8.68 -13.30
C THR A 24 0.89 9.14 -13.54
N ASP A 25 0.01 8.23 -13.92
CA ASP A 25 -1.43 8.48 -14.10
C ASP A 25 -2.24 8.33 -12.81
N GLY A 26 -1.57 8.16 -11.65
CA GLY A 26 -2.23 7.97 -10.35
C GLY A 26 -2.75 6.56 -10.10
N THR A 27 -2.53 5.61 -11.01
CA THR A 27 -2.89 4.20 -10.81
C THR A 27 -1.74 3.39 -10.21
N VAL A 28 -2.05 2.20 -9.68
CA VAL A 28 -1.10 1.37 -8.94
C VAL A 28 -1.04 -0.04 -9.51
N ALA A 29 0.15 -0.63 -9.51
CA ALA A 29 0.35 -2.06 -9.77
C ALA A 29 1.05 -2.73 -8.58
N ALA A 30 0.62 -3.94 -8.23
CA ALA A 30 1.25 -4.74 -7.18
C ALA A 30 1.49 -6.17 -7.66
N VAL A 31 2.62 -6.75 -7.24
CA VAL A 31 3.05 -8.11 -7.61
C VAL A 31 3.73 -8.81 -6.44
N GLY A 32 3.73 -10.15 -6.48
CA GLY A 32 4.40 -10.99 -5.49
C GLY A 32 3.41 -11.81 -4.67
N TRP A 33 3.81 -12.14 -3.44
CA TRP A 33 2.99 -12.95 -2.54
C TRP A 33 1.69 -12.22 -2.19
N ASN A 34 0.55 -12.89 -2.35
CA ASN A 34 -0.79 -12.29 -2.25
C ASN A 34 -1.78 -13.12 -1.42
N LYS A 35 -1.33 -13.83 -0.37
CA LYS A 35 -2.22 -14.71 0.42
C LYS A 35 -3.31 -13.96 1.19
N HIS A 36 -3.13 -12.66 1.42
CA HIS A 36 -4.06 -11.80 2.15
C HIS A 36 -4.54 -10.63 1.29
N ASP A 37 -4.52 -10.77 -0.03
CA ASP A 37 -5.00 -9.73 -0.95
C ASP A 37 -4.24 -8.39 -0.89
N GLN A 38 -3.00 -8.40 -0.38
CA GLN A 38 -2.15 -7.21 -0.33
C GLN A 38 -1.74 -6.66 -1.71
N CYS A 39 -1.95 -7.41 -2.80
CA CYS A 39 -1.77 -6.95 -4.18
C CYS A 39 -3.08 -6.47 -4.82
N SER A 40 -4.21 -6.48 -4.11
CA SER A 40 -5.53 -6.12 -4.64
C SER A 40 -5.71 -4.59 -4.73
N VAL A 41 -4.93 -3.96 -5.61
CA VAL A 41 -4.85 -2.51 -5.79
C VAL A 41 -5.42 -2.04 -7.13
N SER A 42 -6.07 -2.91 -7.90
CA SER A 42 -6.54 -2.64 -9.27
C SER A 42 -7.48 -1.45 -9.38
N ASP A 43 -8.24 -1.21 -8.31
CA ASP A 43 -9.30 -0.20 -8.28
C ASP A 43 -8.82 1.12 -7.66
N TRP A 44 -7.52 1.23 -7.36
CA TRP A 44 -6.93 2.43 -6.79
C TRP A 44 -6.67 3.47 -7.87
N LEU A 45 -7.20 4.66 -7.65
CA LEU A 45 -7.09 5.84 -8.51
C LEU A 45 -6.63 7.04 -7.67
N ASP A 46 -6.10 8.04 -8.36
CA ASP A 46 -5.68 9.32 -7.76
C ASP A 46 -4.67 9.18 -6.62
N ILE A 47 -3.78 8.17 -6.72
CA ILE A 47 -2.76 7.90 -5.70
C ILE A 47 -1.54 8.80 -5.90
N GLU A 48 -1.07 9.42 -4.83
CA GLU A 48 0.12 10.28 -4.81
C GLU A 48 1.33 9.63 -4.15
N ALA A 49 1.09 8.71 -3.20
CA ALA A 49 2.14 7.96 -2.55
C ALA A 49 1.69 6.55 -2.17
N VAL A 50 2.65 5.63 -2.11
CA VAL A 50 2.41 4.22 -1.80
C VAL A 50 3.39 3.73 -0.73
N ALA A 51 2.94 2.81 0.11
CA ALA A 51 3.78 2.12 1.07
C ALA A 51 3.37 0.64 1.15
N ALA A 52 4.34 -0.24 1.26
CA ALA A 52 4.12 -1.66 1.45
C ALA A 52 4.78 -2.12 2.76
N GLY A 53 4.04 -2.91 3.53
CA GLY A 53 4.46 -3.46 4.81
C GLY A 53 4.31 -4.98 4.85
N TRP A 54 4.38 -5.58 6.05
CA TRP A 54 4.18 -7.02 6.16
C TRP A 54 2.72 -7.39 5.84
N ARG A 55 2.52 -8.05 4.70
CA ARG A 55 1.20 -8.53 4.22
C ARG A 55 0.16 -7.43 4.03
N ARG A 56 0.58 -6.17 3.86
CA ARG A 56 -0.32 -5.03 3.69
C ARG A 56 0.26 -3.96 2.79
N THR A 57 -0.63 -3.20 2.16
CA THR A 57 -0.34 -2.15 1.21
C THR A 57 -1.21 -0.95 1.51
N LEU A 58 -0.62 0.24 1.45
CA LEU A 58 -1.26 1.53 1.71
C LEU A 58 -1.05 2.46 0.50
N GLY A 59 -2.08 3.23 0.17
CA GLY A 59 -2.05 4.25 -0.86
C GLY A 59 -2.64 5.55 -0.33
N LEU A 60 -1.87 6.63 -0.42
CA LEU A 60 -2.34 7.99 -0.14
C LEU A 60 -2.99 8.55 -1.39
N LYS A 61 -4.25 8.96 -1.29
CA LYS A 61 -4.98 9.65 -2.37
C LYS A 61 -4.74 11.15 -2.34
N SER A 62 -4.92 11.80 -3.48
CA SER A 62 -4.81 13.26 -3.65
C SER A 62 -5.84 14.07 -2.85
N ASP A 63 -6.97 13.44 -2.48
CA ASP A 63 -7.98 14.04 -1.60
C ASP A 63 -7.58 13.99 -0.10
N GLY A 64 -6.41 13.45 0.22
CA GLY A 64 -5.88 13.32 1.58
C GLY A 64 -6.46 12.16 2.38
N THR A 65 -7.20 11.25 1.73
CA THR A 65 -7.65 9.97 2.32
C THR A 65 -6.66 8.84 2.02
N VAL A 66 -6.79 7.72 2.74
CA VAL A 66 -5.90 6.56 2.59
C VAL A 66 -6.70 5.31 2.22
N ALA A 67 -6.20 4.55 1.26
CA ALA A 67 -6.66 3.20 0.94
C ALA A 67 -5.70 2.16 1.53
N ALA A 68 -6.22 1.04 2.01
CA ALA A 68 -5.43 -0.06 2.56
C ALA A 68 -5.99 -1.41 2.10
N VAL A 69 -5.09 -2.33 1.75
CA VAL A 69 -5.42 -3.74 1.45
C VAL A 69 -4.38 -4.67 2.05
N GLY A 70 -4.77 -5.91 2.34
CA GLY A 70 -3.91 -6.89 2.99
C GLY A 70 -4.54 -7.54 4.21
N LEU A 71 -3.67 -8.12 5.04
CA LEU A 71 -4.02 -8.69 6.34
C LEU A 71 -4.73 -7.64 7.22
N ASN A 72 -5.91 -8.00 7.72
CA ASN A 72 -6.72 -7.13 8.57
C ASN A 72 -7.26 -7.79 9.85
N GLU A 73 -6.66 -8.90 10.30
CA GLU A 73 -7.12 -9.64 11.51
C GLU A 73 -7.08 -8.80 12.81
N HIS A 74 -6.35 -7.68 12.81
CA HIS A 74 -6.20 -6.77 13.94
C HIS A 74 -6.46 -5.31 13.55
N GLY A 75 -7.20 -5.05 12.47
CA GLY A 75 -7.52 -3.70 12.01
C GLY A 75 -6.35 -2.94 11.36
N GLN A 76 -5.34 -3.64 10.85
CA GLN A 76 -4.15 -3.01 10.22
C GLN A 76 -4.47 -2.22 8.95
N CYS A 77 -5.63 -2.47 8.34
CA CYS A 77 -6.17 -1.80 7.16
C CYS A 77 -7.41 -0.93 7.50
N ASP A 78 -7.76 -0.77 8.78
CA ASP A 78 -8.90 0.06 9.21
C ASP A 78 -8.49 1.54 9.20
N VAL A 79 -8.35 2.10 7.99
CA VAL A 79 -7.89 3.47 7.73
C VAL A 79 -9.04 4.42 7.34
N SER A 80 -10.30 4.01 7.50
CA SER A 80 -11.47 4.79 7.07
C SER A 80 -11.51 6.19 7.68
N ASP A 81 -10.99 6.33 8.90
CA ASP A 81 -10.99 7.59 9.64
C ASP A 81 -9.74 8.44 9.36
N TRP A 82 -8.83 8.00 8.48
CA TRP A 82 -7.61 8.76 8.14
C TRP A 82 -7.91 9.73 7.01
N HIS A 83 -7.93 11.02 7.35
CA HIS A 83 -8.20 12.12 6.45
C HIS A 83 -7.25 13.29 6.71
N GLY A 84 -7.02 14.13 5.70
CA GLY A 84 -6.07 15.25 5.78
C GLY A 84 -4.61 14.80 5.82
N ILE A 85 -4.31 13.58 5.38
CA ILE A 85 -2.95 13.09 5.24
C ILE A 85 -2.33 13.71 4.00
N GLN A 86 -1.14 14.27 4.12
CA GLN A 86 -0.44 14.90 2.99
C GLN A 86 1.04 14.56 3.04
N LEU A 87 1.68 14.55 1.88
CA LEU A 87 3.14 14.55 1.81
C LEU A 87 3.66 15.85 2.44
N PRO A 88 4.79 15.83 3.15
CA PRO A 88 5.38 17.05 3.68
C PRO A 88 5.57 18.08 2.57
N SER A 89 5.03 19.29 2.77
CA SER A 89 5.30 20.42 1.89
C SER A 89 6.77 20.81 2.03
N HIS A 90 7.49 20.86 0.90
CA HIS A 90 8.84 21.41 0.83
C HIS A 90 8.87 22.92 1.06
#